data_AF-A0A9P6ZBG9-F1
#
_entry.id   AF-A0A9P6ZBG9-F1
#
_cell.length_a   1.000
_cell.length_b   1.000
_cell.length_c   1.000
_cell.angle_alpha   90.00
_cell.angle_beta   90.00
_cell.angle_gamma   90.00
#
_symmetry.space_group_name_H-M   'P 1'
#
loop_
_entity.id
_entity.type
_entity.pdbx_description
1 polymer ?
#
loop_
_entity_poly.entity_id
_entity_poly.type
_entity_poly.pdbx_seq_one_letter_code
_entity_poly.pdbx_strand_id
1 'polypeptide(L)'
;MNARDVRKEIEGGDLCYETVYSVERYLNLPGVMGVLGAETDKYTDCNDRLEYKCIKNGDFMLSYVNLISQLLDDNARILIYAGDDNFIVNWIVNKQADELWKTENGRIASLHVFDAGCMVPYDQSESDLDMLQQWIRGLVLSISAIFDPSTPYSKFGNRAKIDTIPSRQAMIIIYTPSLLVCFLIAVPHWKFDSFNLVHLLTIIHFIKRVIEVCFVHIYKSKTNLMTMVAVMTTYTLTSFLDLLVIQNLPAHQFSTLLASVGLGCCLVGEVMNGYHHYLLRKLRTVPSTDYRLPQGGLFDYVIAPHYMFEQLSYLGLLMISQNVVSLSLKMFPFIYLTFRAKQTKKWYQDNLPDKKDRQDAKNRACLIPFIY
;
A
#
# COMPACT_ATOMS: atom_id res chain seq x y z
N MET A 1 29.01 -2.26 -39.43
CA MET A 1 28.29 -1.44 -38.45
C MET A 1 27.40 -2.35 -37.63
N ASN A 2 27.54 -2.34 -36.31
CA ASN A 2 26.69 -3.10 -35.41
C ASN A 2 25.33 -2.38 -35.24
N ALA A 3 24.23 -3.04 -35.63
CA ALA A 3 22.90 -2.43 -35.55
C ALA A 3 22.35 -2.34 -34.11
N ARG A 4 22.92 -3.09 -33.16
CA ARG A 4 22.55 -3.06 -31.74
C ARG A 4 23.36 -2.03 -30.93
N ASP A 5 24.50 -1.57 -31.43
CA ASP A 5 25.30 -0.49 -30.84
C ASP A 5 26.15 0.16 -31.94
N VAL A 6 25.74 1.34 -32.41
CA VAL A 6 26.36 2.00 -33.58
C VAL A 6 27.81 2.42 -33.35
N ARG A 7 28.25 2.47 -32.09
CA ARG A 7 29.64 2.81 -31.71
C ARG A 7 30.59 1.64 -31.90
N LYS A 8 30.07 0.42 -31.95
CA LYS A 8 30.87 -0.81 -32.02
C LYS A 8 30.93 -1.36 -33.44
N GLU A 9 32.08 -1.90 -33.80
CA GLU A 9 32.23 -2.72 -34.99
C GLU A 9 31.88 -4.17 -34.67
N ILE A 10 31.58 -4.96 -35.71
CA ILE A 10 31.29 -6.39 -35.55
C ILE A 10 32.63 -7.11 -35.62
N GLU A 11 33.17 -7.48 -34.46
CA GLU A 11 34.36 -8.32 -34.36
C GLU A 11 33.90 -9.78 -34.36
N GLY A 12 33.93 -10.45 -35.53
CA GLY A 12 33.79 -11.91 -35.65
C GLY A 12 32.39 -12.53 -35.42
N GLY A 13 31.71 -12.92 -36.50
CA GLY A 13 30.47 -13.74 -36.49
C GLY A 13 29.20 -12.97 -36.90
N ASP A 14 28.06 -13.67 -36.94
CA ASP A 14 26.76 -13.11 -37.37
C ASP A 14 26.02 -12.33 -36.26
N LEU A 15 26.51 -12.38 -35.00
CA LEU A 15 25.86 -11.78 -33.83
C LEU A 15 26.61 -10.55 -33.31
N CYS A 16 25.84 -9.57 -32.82
CA CYS A 16 26.32 -8.25 -32.38
C CYS A 16 27.01 -8.21 -31.00
N TYR A 17 26.97 -9.30 -30.23
CA TYR A 17 27.63 -9.43 -28.92
C TYR A 17 28.23 -10.84 -28.80
N GLU A 18 29.56 -10.96 -28.77
CA GLU A 18 30.25 -12.27 -28.70
C GLU A 18 29.88 -13.09 -27.44
N THR A 19 29.55 -12.40 -26.35
CA THR A 19 29.19 -13.01 -25.06
C THR A 19 28.00 -13.97 -25.19
N VAL A 20 27.11 -13.77 -26.18
CA VAL A 20 25.96 -14.65 -26.43
C VAL A 20 26.39 -16.08 -26.75
N TYR A 21 27.45 -16.27 -27.56
CA TYR A 21 27.99 -17.60 -27.86
C TYR A 21 28.53 -18.31 -26.63
N SER A 22 29.13 -17.54 -25.71
CA SER A 22 29.63 -18.09 -24.43
C SER A 22 28.48 -18.53 -23.52
N VAL A 23 27.37 -17.79 -23.50
CA VAL A 23 26.16 -18.15 -22.76
C VAL A 23 25.53 -19.43 -23.33
N GLU A 24 25.32 -19.51 -24.64
CA GLU A 24 24.76 -20.71 -25.27
C GLU A 24 25.64 -21.95 -25.00
N ARG A 25 26.96 -21.81 -25.11
CA ARG A 25 27.90 -22.90 -24.80
C ARG A 25 27.82 -23.33 -23.34
N TYR A 26 27.73 -22.39 -22.40
CA TYR A 26 27.63 -22.68 -20.97
C TYR A 26 26.33 -23.41 -20.62
N LEU A 27 25.20 -22.95 -21.16
CA LEU A 27 23.89 -23.55 -20.92
C LEU A 27 23.76 -24.97 -21.48
N ASN A 28 24.55 -25.31 -22.51
CA ASN A 28 24.60 -26.66 -23.09
C ASN A 28 25.59 -27.61 -22.38
N LEU A 29 26.25 -27.20 -21.29
CA LEU A 29 27.10 -28.11 -20.52
C LEU A 29 26.22 -29.15 -19.78
N PRO A 30 26.53 -30.46 -19.84
CA PRO A 30 25.69 -31.50 -19.22
C PRO A 30 25.45 -31.28 -17.72
N GLY A 31 26.45 -30.76 -16.99
CA GLY A 31 26.29 -30.43 -15.58
C GLY A 31 25.32 -29.28 -15.33
N VAL A 32 25.32 -28.26 -16.19
CA VAL A 32 24.40 -27.11 -16.09
C VAL A 32 22.99 -27.54 -16.46
N MET A 33 22.82 -28.28 -17.56
CA MET A 33 21.52 -28.82 -17.98
C MET A 33 20.93 -29.75 -16.92
N GLY A 34 21.75 -30.61 -16.32
CA GLY A 34 21.33 -31.52 -15.26
C GLY A 34 20.87 -30.80 -13.98
N VAL A 35 21.57 -29.74 -13.56
CA VAL A 35 21.17 -28.92 -12.40
C VAL A 35 19.89 -28.14 -12.67
N LEU A 36 19.71 -27.62 -13.88
CA LEU A 36 18.50 -26.92 -14.28
C LEU A 36 17.29 -27.85 -14.51
N GLY A 37 17.52 -29.18 -14.57
CA GLY A 37 16.48 -30.15 -14.87
C GLY A 37 15.93 -30.00 -16.30
N ALA A 38 16.77 -29.58 -17.24
CA ALA A 38 16.34 -29.33 -18.62
C ALA A 38 15.98 -30.65 -19.33
N GLU A 39 14.75 -30.74 -19.83
CA GLU A 39 14.23 -31.91 -20.58
C GLU A 39 14.55 -31.84 -22.09
N THR A 40 15.46 -30.95 -22.51
CA THR A 40 15.86 -30.77 -23.91
C THR A 40 17.29 -31.28 -24.13
N ASP A 41 17.55 -31.81 -25.32
CA ASP A 41 18.88 -32.29 -25.71
C ASP A 41 19.85 -31.14 -26.03
N LYS A 42 19.32 -29.99 -26.46
CA LYS A 42 20.12 -28.82 -26.84
C LYS A 42 19.34 -27.52 -26.62
N TYR A 43 20.02 -26.52 -26.06
CA TYR A 43 19.59 -25.14 -26.02
C TYR A 43 20.15 -24.37 -27.23
N THR A 44 19.32 -23.53 -27.83
CA THR A 44 19.68 -22.57 -28.90
C THR A 44 19.05 -21.22 -28.56
N ASP A 45 19.77 -20.12 -28.75
CA ASP A 45 19.33 -18.79 -28.31
C ASP A 45 18.09 -18.28 -29.07
N CYS A 46 18.04 -18.48 -30.39
CA CYS A 46 16.90 -18.16 -31.25
C CYS A 46 16.38 -19.41 -31.96
N ASN A 47 15.07 -19.43 -32.24
CA ASN A 47 14.42 -20.50 -33.01
C ASN A 47 13.95 -19.96 -34.37
N ASP A 48 14.77 -20.14 -35.40
CA ASP A 48 14.53 -19.62 -36.75
C ASP A 48 13.18 -20.09 -37.35
N ARG A 49 12.72 -21.29 -36.98
CA ARG A 49 11.43 -21.81 -37.45
C ARG A 49 10.26 -21.03 -36.85
N LEU A 50 10.37 -20.61 -35.60
CA LEU A 50 9.37 -19.77 -34.96
C LEU A 50 9.38 -18.37 -35.57
N GLU A 51 10.57 -17.78 -35.72
CA GLU A 51 10.74 -16.47 -36.35
C GLU A 51 10.13 -16.44 -37.76
N TYR A 52 10.44 -17.43 -38.59
CA TYR A 52 9.88 -17.55 -39.94
C TYR A 52 8.34 -17.60 -39.94
N LYS A 53 7.74 -18.28 -38.95
CA LYS A 53 6.27 -18.31 -38.81
C LYS A 53 5.71 -16.94 -38.44
N CYS A 54 6.33 -16.22 -37.50
CA CYS A 54 5.91 -14.87 -37.11
C CYS A 54 5.97 -13.91 -38.30
N ILE A 55 7.05 -13.95 -39.09
CA ILE A 55 7.21 -13.14 -40.29
C ILE A 55 6.13 -13.50 -41.32
N LYS A 56 5.92 -14.79 -41.59
CA LYS A 56 4.93 -15.25 -42.57
C LYS A 56 3.49 -14.89 -42.19
N ASN A 57 3.19 -14.88 -40.89
CA ASN A 57 1.88 -14.48 -40.38
C ASN A 57 1.67 -12.97 -40.39
N GLY A 58 2.71 -12.18 -40.67
CA GLY A 58 2.65 -10.72 -40.71
C GLY A 58 2.68 -10.07 -39.33
N ASP A 59 3.07 -10.82 -38.28
CA ASP A 59 3.03 -10.35 -36.89
C ASP A 59 3.83 -9.05 -36.68
N PHE A 60 4.94 -8.90 -37.42
CA PHE A 60 5.80 -7.72 -37.36
C PHE A 60 5.11 -6.43 -37.86
N MET A 61 4.08 -6.56 -38.69
CA MET A 61 3.34 -5.44 -39.28
C MET A 61 2.06 -5.10 -38.51
N LEU A 62 1.72 -5.87 -37.46
CA LEU A 62 0.56 -5.58 -36.62
C LEU A 62 0.84 -4.39 -35.70
N SER A 63 -0.19 -3.55 -35.49
CA SER A 63 -0.08 -2.40 -34.61
C SER A 63 -0.38 -2.80 -33.15
N TYR A 64 0.67 -3.02 -32.36
CA TYR A 64 0.56 -3.26 -30.92
C TYR A 64 0.53 -1.97 -30.08
N VAL A 65 0.83 -0.84 -30.72
CA VAL A 65 0.90 0.50 -30.11
C VAL A 65 -0.40 0.83 -29.38
N ASN A 66 -1.57 0.48 -29.95
CA ASN A 66 -2.88 0.73 -29.32
C ASN A 66 -3.13 -0.03 -28.00
N LEU A 67 -2.39 -1.09 -27.71
CA LEU A 67 -2.51 -1.83 -26.44
C LEU A 67 -2.03 -0.99 -25.26
N ILE A 68 -1.10 -0.07 -25.48
CA ILE A 68 -0.58 0.78 -24.41
C ILE A 68 -1.66 1.73 -23.90
N SER A 69 -2.52 2.25 -24.77
CA SER A 69 -3.69 3.03 -24.35
C SER A 69 -4.62 2.23 -23.43
N GLN A 70 -4.88 0.96 -23.76
CA GLN A 70 -5.72 0.08 -22.93
C GLN A 70 -5.09 -0.17 -21.55
N LEU A 71 -3.78 -0.42 -21.49
CA LEU A 71 -3.06 -0.57 -20.22
C LEU A 71 -3.12 0.70 -19.37
N LEU A 72 -3.03 1.88 -19.98
CA LEU A 72 -3.14 3.16 -19.28
C LEU A 72 -4.56 3.41 -18.75
N ASP A 73 -5.59 3.01 -19.49
CA ASP A 73 -7.00 3.04 -19.07
C ASP A 73 -7.23 2.09 -17.88
N ASP A 74 -6.61 0.91 -17.90
CA ASP A 74 -6.59 -0.07 -16.80
C ASP A 74 -5.68 0.33 -15.62
N ASN A 75 -5.20 1.58 -15.63
CA ASN A 75 -4.42 2.19 -14.55
C ASN A 75 -3.04 1.56 -14.32
N ALA A 76 -2.46 0.91 -15.35
CA ALA A 76 -1.09 0.48 -15.34
C ALA A 76 -0.12 1.69 -15.36
N ARG A 77 1.06 1.49 -14.78
CA ARG A 77 2.18 2.43 -14.89
C ARG A 77 3.23 1.83 -15.81
N ILE A 78 3.72 2.62 -16.76
CA ILE A 78 4.54 2.14 -17.86
C ILE A 78 5.85 2.92 -17.87
N LEU A 79 6.97 2.20 -17.86
CA LEU A 79 8.30 2.75 -18.11
C LEU A 79 8.75 2.29 -19.48
N ILE A 80 9.02 3.24 -20.36
CA ILE A 80 9.68 3.03 -21.66
C ILE A 80 11.10 3.55 -21.51
N TYR A 81 12.10 2.75 -21.86
CA TYR A 81 13.48 3.20 -21.83
C TYR A 81 14.25 2.66 -23.03
N ALA A 82 15.17 3.47 -23.54
CA ALA A 82 16.00 3.14 -24.71
C ALA A 82 17.36 3.82 -24.63
N GLY A 83 18.40 3.12 -25.08
CA GLY A 83 19.73 3.66 -25.29
C GLY A 83 19.84 4.53 -26.55
N ASP A 84 20.67 5.56 -26.54
CA ASP A 84 20.91 6.45 -27.70
C ASP A 84 21.58 5.75 -28.88
N ASP A 85 22.42 4.77 -28.60
CA ASP A 85 23.30 4.15 -29.58
C ASP A 85 22.68 2.91 -30.25
N ASN A 86 21.40 2.62 -29.99
CA ASN A 86 20.67 1.53 -30.64
C ASN A 86 20.05 1.98 -31.97
N PHE A 87 20.48 1.37 -33.08
CA PHE A 87 19.90 1.64 -34.39
C PHE A 87 18.57 0.93 -34.63
N ILE A 88 18.42 -0.32 -34.15
CA ILE A 88 17.22 -1.15 -34.37
C ILE A 88 16.01 -0.58 -33.62
N VAL A 89 16.20 -0.20 -32.36
CA VAL A 89 15.12 0.32 -31.48
C VAL A 89 15.52 1.68 -30.94
N ASN A 90 15.53 2.66 -31.85
CA ASN A 90 16.07 4.00 -31.59
C ASN A 90 15.24 4.79 -30.55
N TRP A 91 15.93 5.45 -29.61
CA TRP A 91 15.32 6.30 -28.59
C TRP A 91 14.44 7.42 -29.16
N ILE A 92 14.74 7.95 -30.36
CA ILE A 92 13.97 9.01 -31.02
C ILE A 92 12.54 8.55 -31.29
N VAL A 93 12.37 7.31 -31.78
CA VAL A 93 11.05 6.72 -32.06
C VAL A 93 10.32 6.45 -30.75
N ASN A 94 11.03 5.95 -29.73
CA ASN A 94 10.46 5.70 -28.40
C ASN A 94 10.02 6.99 -27.69
N LYS A 95 10.73 8.10 -27.88
CA LYS A 95 10.36 9.42 -27.36
C LYS A 95 9.05 9.94 -27.94
N GLN A 96 8.78 9.68 -29.22
CA GLN A 96 7.52 10.07 -29.84
C GLN A 96 6.33 9.32 -29.24
N ALA A 97 6.52 8.10 -28.73
CA ALA A 97 5.48 7.36 -28.02
C ALA A 97 5.06 8.05 -26.70
N ASP A 98 6.00 8.68 -25.98
CA ASP A 98 5.69 9.48 -24.79
C ASP A 98 4.81 10.69 -25.14
N GLU A 99 5.11 11.38 -26.25
CA GLU A 99 4.34 12.54 -26.71
C GLU A 99 2.90 12.17 -27.12
N LEU A 100 2.70 10.97 -27.67
CA LEU A 100 1.38 10.47 -28.07
C LEU A 100 0.49 10.08 -26.88
N TRP A 101 1.07 9.63 -25.76
CA TRP A 101 0.33 9.05 -24.63
C TRP A 101 0.48 9.80 -23.32
N LYS A 102 0.81 11.09 -23.38
CA LYS A 102 0.89 11.95 -22.19
C LYS A 102 -0.38 11.85 -21.36
N THR A 103 -0.26 11.32 -20.15
CA THR A 103 -1.34 11.33 -19.16
C THR A 103 -1.12 12.48 -18.19
N GLU A 104 -2.18 13.21 -17.82
CA GLU A 104 -2.11 14.29 -16.81
C GLU A 104 -1.55 13.84 -15.45
N ASN A 105 -1.50 12.51 -15.23
CA ASN A 105 -1.17 11.88 -13.96
C ASN A 105 0.27 11.33 -13.91
N GLY A 106 1.07 11.49 -14.98
CA GLY A 106 2.45 10.99 -15.05
C GLY A 106 2.58 9.46 -14.93
N ARG A 107 1.62 8.71 -15.48
CA ARG A 107 1.58 7.23 -15.40
C ARG A 107 2.45 6.53 -16.45
N ILE A 108 2.87 7.26 -17.47
CA ILE A 108 3.89 6.84 -18.43
C ILE A 108 5.14 7.67 -18.19
N ALA A 109 6.30 7.04 -18.21
CA ALA A 109 7.59 7.70 -18.19
C ALA A 109 8.45 7.12 -19.32
N SER A 110 9.04 8.01 -20.12
CA SER A 110 10.05 7.64 -21.10
C SER A 110 11.42 8.11 -20.64
N LEU A 111 12.39 7.20 -20.57
CA LEU A 111 13.77 7.51 -20.21
C LEU A 111 14.71 7.28 -21.40
N HIS A 112 15.54 8.28 -21.61
CA HIS A 112 16.67 8.20 -22.52
C HIS A 112 17.92 7.84 -21.72
N VAL A 113 18.58 6.74 -22.08
CA VAL A 113 19.79 6.28 -21.40
C VAL A 113 20.99 6.56 -22.28
N PHE A 114 21.90 7.39 -21.78
CA PHE A 114 23.07 7.81 -22.53
C PHE A 114 24.13 6.71 -22.60
N ASP A 115 24.88 6.71 -23.69
CA ASP A 115 26.00 5.81 -23.94
C ASP A 115 25.60 4.33 -23.87
N ALA A 116 24.41 3.97 -24.36
CA ALA A 116 23.90 2.60 -24.31
C ALA A 116 23.34 2.12 -25.66
N GLY A 117 23.62 0.86 -26.00
CA GLY A 117 23.04 0.18 -27.15
C GLY A 117 21.71 -0.50 -26.83
N CYS A 118 21.42 -1.58 -27.53
CA CYS A 118 20.17 -2.35 -27.40
C CYS A 118 20.01 -3.01 -26.02
N MET A 119 21.12 -3.39 -25.38
CA MET A 119 21.14 -3.98 -24.06
C MET A 119 21.63 -2.96 -23.03
N VAL A 120 20.77 -2.02 -22.65
CA VAL A 120 21.07 -0.97 -21.67
C VAL A 120 21.70 -1.50 -20.37
N PRO A 121 21.22 -2.60 -19.74
CA PRO A 121 21.84 -3.14 -18.53
C PRO A 121 23.25 -3.69 -18.76
N TYR A 122 23.59 -4.08 -19.98
CA TYR A 122 24.93 -4.57 -20.33
C TYR A 122 25.90 -3.41 -20.54
N ASP A 123 25.49 -2.38 -21.28
CA ASP A 123 26.34 -1.23 -21.59
C ASP A 123 26.45 -0.24 -20.41
N GLN A 124 25.38 -0.08 -19.62
CA GLN A 124 25.25 0.90 -18.53
C GLN A 124 24.61 0.29 -17.27
N SER A 125 25.23 -0.75 -16.73
CA SER A 125 24.68 -1.53 -15.59
C SER A 125 24.34 -0.70 -14.33
N GLU A 126 25.19 0.26 -13.94
CA GLU A 126 24.94 1.10 -12.76
C GLU A 126 23.75 2.04 -12.98
N SER A 127 23.70 2.70 -14.13
CA SER A 127 22.64 3.64 -14.50
C SER A 127 21.30 2.92 -14.67
N ASP A 128 21.30 1.73 -15.27
CA ASP A 128 20.11 0.89 -15.42
C ASP A 128 19.57 0.44 -14.06
N LEU A 129 20.45 -0.04 -13.18
CA LEU A 129 20.07 -0.46 -11.84
C LEU A 129 19.49 0.70 -11.04
N ASP A 130 20.11 1.88 -11.09
CA ASP A 130 19.60 3.07 -10.43
C ASP A 130 18.23 3.50 -10.98
N MET A 131 18.07 3.52 -12.31
CA MET A 131 16.78 3.77 -12.96
C MET A 131 15.69 2.80 -12.46
N LEU A 132 15.94 1.49 -12.51
CA LEU A 132 14.98 0.47 -12.08
C LEU A 132 14.68 0.58 -10.59
N GLN A 133 15.68 0.82 -9.75
CA GLN A 133 15.49 1.02 -8.32
C GLN A 133 14.63 2.27 -8.03
N GLN A 134 14.89 3.38 -8.70
CA GLN A 134 14.10 4.60 -8.54
C GLN A 134 12.66 4.39 -9.00
N TRP A 135 12.44 3.72 -10.14
CA TRP A 135 11.10 3.38 -10.63
C TRP A 135 10.33 2.50 -9.63
N ILE A 136 10.95 1.41 -9.16
CA ILE A 136 10.34 0.50 -8.18
C ILE A 136 10.09 1.21 -6.84
N ARG A 137 11.04 2.01 -6.35
CA ARG A 137 10.85 2.84 -5.15
C ARG A 137 9.70 3.82 -5.32
N GLY A 138 9.57 4.46 -6.48
CA GLY A 138 8.44 5.34 -6.79
C GLY A 138 7.09 4.62 -6.75
N LEU A 139 7.02 3.38 -7.23
CA LEU A 139 5.83 2.52 -7.12
C LEU A 139 5.50 2.22 -5.64
N VAL A 140 6.49 1.80 -4.86
CA VAL A 140 6.34 1.52 -3.42
C VAL A 140 5.94 2.78 -2.65
N LEU A 141 6.56 3.93 -2.95
CA LEU A 141 6.24 5.21 -2.33
C LEU A 141 4.82 5.66 -2.67
N SER A 142 4.35 5.39 -3.89
CA SER A 142 2.97 5.67 -4.28
C SER A 142 1.97 4.79 -3.53
N ILE A 143 2.32 3.53 -3.25
CA ILE A 143 1.54 2.67 -2.35
C ILE A 143 1.62 3.21 -0.91
N SER A 144 2.79 3.70 -0.47
CA SER A 144 2.95 4.31 0.85
C SER A 144 2.15 5.61 1.01
N ALA A 145 1.91 6.35 -0.08
CA ALA A 145 1.07 7.55 -0.08
C ALA A 145 -0.40 7.25 0.21
N ILE A 146 -0.86 6.02 -0.05
CA ILE A 146 -2.18 5.53 0.41
C ILE A 146 -2.27 5.53 1.94
N PHE A 147 -1.13 5.35 2.61
CA PHE A 147 -0.97 5.36 4.06
C PHE A 147 -0.40 6.68 4.59
N ASP A 148 -0.35 7.73 3.76
CA ASP A 148 -0.06 9.09 4.24
C ASP A 148 -1.07 9.42 5.34
N PRO A 149 -0.65 9.83 6.55
CA PRO A 149 -1.57 10.22 7.62
C PRO A 149 -2.54 11.36 7.25
N SER A 150 -2.31 12.03 6.10
CA SER A 150 -3.21 12.99 5.46
C SER A 150 -4.29 12.32 4.61
N THR A 151 -4.46 11.00 4.76
CA THR A 151 -5.41 10.18 4.00
C THR A 151 -6.78 10.86 3.93
N PRO A 152 -7.38 10.97 2.74
CA PRO A 152 -8.44 11.95 2.44
C PRO A 152 -9.81 11.51 2.97
N TYR A 153 -9.95 11.51 4.28
CA TYR A 153 -11.22 11.34 4.99
C TYR A 153 -11.21 12.18 6.28
N SER A 154 -12.39 12.39 6.87
CA SER A 154 -12.56 13.31 7.99
C SER A 154 -12.12 14.74 7.60
N LYS A 155 -11.14 15.34 8.31
CA LYS A 155 -10.66 16.71 8.09
C LYS A 155 -9.77 16.88 6.86
N PHE A 156 -9.22 15.78 6.34
CA PHE A 156 -8.30 15.78 5.20
C PHE A 156 -8.99 15.41 3.87
N GLY A 157 -10.30 15.16 3.88
CA GLY A 157 -11.09 14.88 2.67
C GLY A 157 -11.62 16.14 1.98
N ASN A 158 -12.60 15.97 1.09
CA ASN A 158 -13.27 17.02 0.29
C ASN A 158 -12.44 17.68 -0.81
N ARG A 159 -11.47 16.98 -1.41
CA ARG A 159 -10.78 17.50 -2.61
C ARG A 159 -11.75 17.48 -3.80
N ALA A 160 -12.08 18.67 -4.31
CA ALA A 160 -13.23 18.97 -5.18
C ALA A 160 -13.38 18.15 -6.48
N LYS A 161 -12.36 17.37 -6.88
CA LYS A 161 -12.39 16.50 -8.09
C LYS A 161 -12.07 15.02 -7.82
N ILE A 162 -11.59 14.68 -6.62
CA ILE A 162 -11.10 13.33 -6.31
C ILE A 162 -12.00 12.64 -5.28
N ASP A 163 -12.47 13.39 -4.28
CA ASP A 163 -13.21 12.82 -3.16
C ASP A 163 -14.72 12.93 -3.40
N THR A 164 -15.30 11.92 -4.05
CA THR A 164 -16.70 11.89 -4.50
C THR A 164 -17.62 11.09 -3.58
N ILE A 165 -17.10 10.12 -2.82
CA ILE A 165 -17.88 9.17 -2.03
C ILE A 165 -18.20 9.76 -0.65
N PRO A 166 -19.47 9.78 -0.20
CA PRO A 166 -19.82 10.20 1.16
C PRO A 166 -19.11 9.36 2.23
N SER A 167 -18.42 10.00 3.18
CA SER A 167 -17.60 9.26 4.17
C SER A 167 -18.39 8.24 4.99
N ARG A 168 -19.68 8.48 5.26
CA ARG A 168 -20.52 7.51 5.98
C ARG A 168 -20.63 6.19 5.21
N GLN A 169 -20.92 6.25 3.90
CA GLN A 169 -21.03 5.07 3.05
C GLN A 169 -19.67 4.36 2.95
N ALA A 170 -18.60 5.13 2.70
CA ALA A 170 -17.26 4.57 2.63
C ALA A 170 -16.85 3.85 3.92
N MET A 171 -17.12 4.44 5.10
CA MET A 171 -16.78 3.83 6.39
C MET A 171 -17.55 2.54 6.68
N ILE A 172 -18.83 2.45 6.29
CA ILE A 172 -19.59 1.19 6.41
C ILE A 172 -18.93 0.10 5.55
N ILE A 173 -18.60 0.42 4.30
CA ILE A 173 -17.95 -0.51 3.37
C ILE A 173 -16.56 -0.91 3.86
N ILE A 174 -15.81 0.00 4.49
CA ILE A 174 -14.48 -0.27 5.04
C ILE A 174 -14.53 -1.31 6.17
N TYR A 175 -15.48 -1.21 7.12
CA TYR A 175 -15.48 -2.05 8.32
C TYR A 175 -16.24 -3.38 8.14
N THR A 176 -17.23 -3.43 7.24
CA THR A 176 -18.13 -4.60 7.11
C THR A 176 -17.41 -5.88 6.68
N PRO A 177 -16.47 -5.87 5.70
CA PRO A 177 -15.77 -7.07 5.28
C PRO A 177 -14.93 -7.71 6.39
N SER A 178 -14.26 -6.92 7.24
CA SER A 178 -13.54 -7.45 8.41
C SER A 178 -14.47 -8.14 9.41
N LEU A 179 -15.68 -7.58 9.62
CA LEU A 179 -16.69 -8.21 10.46
C LEU A 179 -17.18 -9.54 9.84
N LEU A 180 -17.41 -9.58 8.53
CA LEU A 180 -17.79 -10.81 7.81
C LEU A 180 -16.71 -11.89 7.93
N VAL A 181 -15.44 -11.53 7.75
CA VAL A 181 -14.31 -12.47 7.94
C VAL A 181 -14.34 -13.07 9.34
N CYS A 182 -14.59 -12.27 10.37
CA CYS A 182 -14.69 -12.79 11.73
C CYS A 182 -15.82 -13.82 11.87
N PHE A 183 -16.96 -13.65 11.20
CA PHE A 183 -18.05 -14.64 11.25
C PHE A 183 -17.78 -15.88 10.40
N LEU A 184 -16.98 -15.77 9.34
CA LEU A 184 -16.66 -16.90 8.45
C LEU A 184 -15.61 -17.85 9.05
N ILE A 185 -14.74 -17.34 9.93
CA ILE A 185 -13.77 -18.19 10.63
C ILE A 185 -14.51 -19.02 11.69
N ALA A 186 -14.52 -20.34 11.48
CA ALA A 186 -15.23 -21.28 12.34
C ALA A 186 -14.65 -21.30 13.76
N VAL A 187 -15.54 -21.24 14.77
CA VAL A 187 -15.20 -21.50 16.17
C VAL A 187 -15.49 -22.98 16.45
N PRO A 188 -14.48 -23.85 16.58
CA PRO A 188 -14.72 -25.28 16.74
C PRO A 188 -15.46 -25.58 18.04
N HIS A 189 -15.08 -24.92 19.15
CA HIS A 189 -15.75 -25.00 20.46
C HIS A 189 -15.45 -23.75 21.28
N TRP A 190 -16.44 -23.23 22.01
CA TRP A 190 -16.25 -22.08 22.91
C TRP A 190 -15.50 -22.51 24.18
N LYS A 191 -14.27 -22.01 24.33
CA LYS A 191 -13.44 -22.18 25.54
C LYS A 191 -12.82 -20.83 25.89
N PHE A 192 -12.52 -20.60 27.17
CA PHE A 192 -11.75 -19.42 27.59
C PHE A 192 -10.27 -19.60 27.26
N ASP A 193 -9.92 -19.46 25.98
CA ASP A 193 -8.56 -19.48 25.46
C ASP A 193 -8.24 -18.18 24.69
N SER A 194 -6.96 -17.98 24.38
CA SER A 194 -6.48 -16.77 23.71
C SER A 194 -7.12 -16.55 22.34
N PHE A 195 -7.39 -17.62 21.58
CA PHE A 195 -8.07 -17.53 20.29
C PHE A 195 -9.49 -16.98 20.45
N ASN A 196 -10.32 -17.60 21.30
CA ASN A 196 -11.70 -17.17 21.49
C ASN A 196 -11.78 -15.75 22.07
N LEU A 197 -10.83 -15.36 22.92
CA LEU A 197 -10.73 -13.98 23.41
C LEU A 197 -10.43 -12.98 22.29
N VAL A 198 -9.39 -13.23 21.49
CA VAL A 198 -9.03 -12.33 20.38
C VAL A 198 -10.16 -12.28 19.34
N HIS A 199 -10.75 -13.43 19.03
CA HIS A 199 -11.87 -13.52 18.11
C HIS A 199 -13.07 -12.71 18.57
N LEU A 200 -13.52 -12.92 19.81
CA LEU A 200 -14.63 -12.17 20.41
C LEU A 200 -14.36 -10.67 20.46
N LEU A 201 -13.18 -10.26 20.93
CA LEU A 201 -12.82 -8.85 21.05
C LEU A 201 -12.73 -8.17 19.68
N THR A 202 -12.27 -8.88 18.65
CA THR A 202 -12.23 -8.38 17.27
C THR A 202 -13.63 -8.20 16.70
N ILE A 203 -14.54 -9.16 16.92
CA ILE A 203 -15.97 -9.03 16.57
C ILE A 203 -16.57 -7.81 17.28
N ILE A 204 -16.38 -7.69 18.60
CA ILE A 204 -16.90 -6.57 19.39
C ILE A 204 -16.36 -5.24 18.84
N HIS A 205 -15.07 -5.15 18.54
CA HIS A 205 -14.45 -3.96 17.97
C HIS A 205 -15.12 -3.55 16.66
N PHE A 206 -15.24 -4.46 15.68
CA PHE A 206 -15.83 -4.11 14.38
C PHE A 206 -17.33 -3.85 14.45
N ILE A 207 -18.10 -4.60 15.26
CA ILE A 207 -19.52 -4.30 15.51
C ILE A 207 -19.66 -2.89 16.07
N LYS A 208 -18.87 -2.55 17.09
CA LYS A 208 -18.87 -1.23 17.70
C LYS A 208 -18.49 -0.14 16.69
N ARG A 209 -17.50 -0.36 15.82
CA ARG A 209 -17.15 0.58 14.73
C ARG A 209 -18.33 0.81 13.77
N VAL A 210 -19.01 -0.25 13.33
CA VAL A 210 -20.18 -0.13 12.45
C VAL A 210 -21.32 0.62 13.14
N ILE A 211 -21.61 0.31 14.41
CA ILE A 211 -22.61 1.03 15.22
C ILE A 211 -22.25 2.51 15.34
N GLU A 212 -20.97 2.85 15.58
CA GLU A 212 -20.52 4.23 15.67
C GLU A 212 -20.74 4.99 14.35
N VAL A 213 -20.45 4.37 13.20
CA VAL A 213 -20.70 4.98 11.87
C VAL A 213 -22.19 5.26 11.64
N CYS A 214 -23.05 4.33 12.05
CA CYS A 214 -24.50 4.44 11.89
C CYS A 214 -25.12 5.49 12.82
N PHE A 215 -24.71 5.52 14.10
CA PHE A 215 -25.46 6.21 15.15
C PHE A 215 -24.70 7.33 15.87
N VAL A 216 -23.36 7.31 15.86
CA VAL A 216 -22.54 8.27 16.64
C VAL A 216 -21.89 9.31 15.72
N HIS A 217 -21.26 8.88 14.63
CA HIS A 217 -20.51 9.77 13.77
C HIS A 217 -21.41 10.61 12.86
N ILE A 218 -21.15 11.92 12.85
CA ILE A 218 -21.76 12.89 11.94
C ILE A 218 -20.70 13.28 10.93
N TYR A 219 -20.81 12.87 9.68
CA TYR A 219 -19.82 13.15 8.63
C TYR A 219 -20.18 14.40 7.81
N LYS A 220 -19.20 15.26 7.55
CA LYS A 220 -19.33 16.40 6.61
C LYS A 220 -18.39 16.29 5.41
N SER A 221 -17.61 15.20 5.34
CA SER A 221 -16.60 15.03 4.31
C SER A 221 -16.88 13.87 3.37
N LYS A 222 -16.27 13.95 2.19
CA LYS A 222 -16.19 12.90 1.19
C LYS A 222 -14.77 12.33 1.14
N THR A 223 -14.66 11.11 0.63
CA THR A 223 -13.41 10.40 0.37
C THR A 223 -13.41 9.83 -1.05
N ASN A 224 -12.34 9.18 -1.47
CA ASN A 224 -12.19 8.59 -2.79
C ASN A 224 -12.15 7.06 -2.74
N LEU A 225 -12.36 6.45 -3.92
CA LEU A 225 -12.42 5.00 -4.09
C LEU A 225 -11.12 4.29 -3.67
N MET A 226 -9.97 4.82 -4.09
CA MET A 226 -8.65 4.23 -3.78
C MET A 226 -8.42 4.11 -2.27
N THR A 227 -8.72 5.18 -1.53
CA THR A 227 -8.62 5.20 -0.06
C THR A 227 -9.57 4.19 0.57
N MET A 228 -10.83 4.17 0.12
CA MET A 228 -11.83 3.24 0.65
C MET A 228 -11.40 1.79 0.47
N VAL A 229 -11.02 1.41 -0.76
CA VAL A 229 -10.60 0.04 -1.09
C VAL A 229 -9.33 -0.34 -0.33
N ALA A 230 -8.33 0.53 -0.28
CA ALA A 230 -7.08 0.21 0.39
C ALA A 230 -7.24 0.01 1.91
N VAL A 231 -8.00 0.88 2.57
CA VAL A 231 -8.25 0.77 4.02
C VAL A 231 -9.11 -0.46 4.32
N MET A 232 -10.13 -0.72 3.50
CA MET A 232 -10.95 -1.94 3.57
C MET A 232 -10.11 -3.20 3.46
N THR A 233 -9.27 -3.31 2.42
CA THR A 233 -8.39 -4.45 2.19
C THR A 233 -7.41 -4.62 3.34
N THR A 234 -6.83 -3.53 3.84
CA THR A 234 -5.89 -3.57 4.97
C THR A 234 -6.55 -4.11 6.24
N TYR A 235 -7.72 -3.60 6.64
CA TYR A 235 -8.43 -4.11 7.81
C TYR A 235 -8.87 -5.56 7.63
N THR A 236 -9.33 -5.93 6.43
CA THR A 236 -9.82 -7.29 6.16
C THR A 236 -8.67 -8.29 6.23
N LEU A 237 -7.56 -7.99 5.54
CA LEU A 237 -6.39 -8.86 5.47
C LEU A 237 -5.71 -9.01 6.84
N THR A 238 -5.50 -7.90 7.55
CA THR A 238 -4.88 -7.93 8.89
C THR A 238 -5.72 -8.73 9.88
N SER A 239 -7.04 -8.55 9.89
CA SER A 239 -7.93 -9.31 10.78
C SER A 239 -7.97 -10.80 10.42
N PHE A 240 -8.00 -11.12 9.12
CA PHE A 240 -7.98 -12.49 8.62
C PHE A 240 -6.69 -13.22 9.02
N LEU A 241 -5.54 -12.63 8.74
CA LEU A 241 -4.23 -13.22 9.04
C LEU A 241 -4.02 -13.38 10.54
N ASP A 242 -4.42 -12.39 11.34
CA ASP A 242 -4.30 -12.45 12.80
C ASP A 242 -5.08 -13.62 13.39
N LEU A 243 -6.34 -13.79 12.99
CA LEU A 243 -7.20 -14.87 13.46
C LEU A 243 -6.70 -16.24 12.97
N LEU A 244 -6.28 -16.35 11.70
CA LEU A 244 -5.72 -17.60 11.17
C LEU A 244 -4.47 -18.04 11.90
N VAL A 245 -3.54 -17.12 12.19
CA VAL A 245 -2.30 -17.47 12.89
C VAL A 245 -2.61 -17.96 14.30
N ILE A 246 -3.40 -17.20 15.06
CA ILE A 246 -3.71 -17.54 16.46
C ILE A 246 -4.47 -18.87 16.56
N GLN A 247 -5.34 -19.18 15.60
CA GLN A 247 -6.05 -20.46 15.54
C GLN A 247 -5.12 -21.67 15.44
N ASN A 248 -3.95 -21.49 14.83
CA ASN A 248 -2.98 -22.56 14.59
C ASN A 248 -1.85 -22.62 15.64
N LEU A 249 -1.85 -21.72 16.64
CA LEU A 249 -0.84 -21.71 17.70
C LEU A 249 -1.21 -22.63 18.87
N PRO A 250 -0.26 -23.38 19.44
CA PRO A 250 -0.53 -24.28 20.53
C PRO A 250 -0.75 -23.52 21.86
N ALA A 251 -1.74 -23.97 22.65
CA ALA A 251 -2.21 -23.26 23.84
C ALA A 251 -1.15 -22.96 24.92
N HIS A 252 -0.06 -23.73 24.98
CA HIS A 252 1.01 -23.55 25.97
C HIS A 252 1.88 -22.31 25.72
N GLN A 253 1.79 -21.68 24.55
CA GLN A 253 2.57 -20.48 24.22
C GLN A 253 2.02 -19.21 24.88
N PHE A 254 0.79 -19.24 25.38
CA PHE A 254 0.12 -18.06 25.91
C PHE A 254 0.27 -17.94 27.43
N SER A 255 0.81 -16.81 27.88
CA SER A 255 0.80 -16.42 29.29
C SER A 255 -0.58 -15.92 29.69
N THR A 256 -1.20 -16.57 30.69
CA THR A 256 -2.51 -16.17 31.24
C THR A 256 -2.50 -14.79 31.88
N LEU A 257 -1.41 -14.42 32.56
CA LEU A 257 -1.27 -13.09 33.17
C LEU A 257 -1.29 -12.00 32.10
N LEU A 258 -0.48 -12.17 31.05
CA LEU A 258 -0.40 -11.18 29.97
C LEU A 258 -1.72 -11.09 29.19
N ALA A 259 -2.41 -12.22 28.97
CA ALA A 259 -3.75 -12.23 28.39
C ALA A 259 -4.79 -11.52 29.27
N SER A 260 -4.72 -11.65 30.59
CA SER A 260 -5.63 -10.98 31.53
C SER A 260 -5.42 -9.46 31.55
N VAL A 261 -4.16 -9.02 31.58
CA VAL A 261 -3.81 -7.60 31.45
C VAL A 261 -4.26 -7.06 30.09
N GLY A 262 -4.02 -7.83 29.01
CA GLY A 262 -4.44 -7.49 27.67
C GLY A 262 -5.96 -7.32 27.53
N LEU A 263 -6.75 -8.20 28.14
CA LEU A 263 -8.21 -8.07 28.21
C LEU A 263 -8.61 -6.75 28.89
N GLY A 264 -7.99 -6.42 30.02
CA GLY A 264 -8.20 -5.14 30.69
C GLY A 264 -7.90 -3.93 29.79
N CYS A 265 -6.76 -3.96 29.09
CA CYS A 265 -6.39 -2.92 28.13
C CYS A 265 -7.41 -2.79 26.98
N CYS A 266 -7.89 -3.91 26.40
CA CYS A 266 -8.92 -3.88 25.36
C CYS A 266 -10.23 -3.26 25.84
N LEU A 267 -10.71 -3.66 27.02
CA LEU A 267 -11.98 -3.15 27.55
C LEU A 267 -11.91 -1.65 27.81
N VAL A 268 -10.82 -1.18 28.45
CA VAL A 268 -10.60 0.25 28.68
C VAL A 268 -10.45 0.99 27.34
N GLY A 269 -9.68 0.43 26.41
CA GLY A 269 -9.46 1.00 25.07
C GLY A 269 -10.77 1.21 24.30
N GLU A 270 -11.62 0.18 24.20
CA GLU A 270 -12.87 0.26 23.46
C GLU A 270 -13.87 1.24 24.08
N VAL A 271 -14.04 1.19 25.41
CA VAL A 271 -14.96 2.07 26.13
C VAL A 271 -14.51 3.52 26.01
N MET A 272 -13.23 3.79 26.27
CA MET A 272 -12.71 5.15 26.24
C MET A 272 -12.61 5.69 24.81
N ASN A 273 -12.33 4.87 23.81
CA ASN A 273 -12.41 5.28 22.41
C ASN A 273 -13.85 5.71 22.06
N GLY A 274 -14.86 4.90 22.43
CA GLY A 274 -16.26 5.23 22.20
C GLY A 274 -16.73 6.49 22.94
N TYR A 275 -16.29 6.69 24.19
CA TYR A 275 -16.57 7.91 24.94
C TYR A 275 -16.04 9.16 24.24
N HIS A 276 -14.80 9.14 23.73
CA HIS A 276 -14.23 10.29 23.03
C HIS A 276 -14.87 10.50 21.64
N HIS A 277 -15.32 9.45 20.95
CA HIS A 277 -16.15 9.59 19.75
C HIS A 277 -17.50 10.26 20.05
N TYR A 278 -18.13 9.92 21.17
CA TYR A 278 -19.35 10.58 21.61
C TYR A 278 -19.13 12.07 21.94
N LEU A 279 -18.01 12.45 22.57
CA LEU A 279 -17.66 13.86 22.77
C LEU A 279 -17.48 14.60 21.42
N LEU A 280 -16.82 13.97 20.44
CA LEU A 280 -16.68 14.55 19.09
C LEU A 280 -18.04 14.76 18.40
N ARG A 281 -19.02 13.88 18.65
CA ARG A 281 -20.39 14.05 18.14
C ARG A 281 -21.04 15.32 18.70
N LYS A 282 -20.93 15.58 20.01
CA LYS A 282 -21.53 16.77 20.66
C LYS A 282 -21.08 18.09 20.04
N LEU A 283 -19.86 18.14 19.49
CA LEU A 283 -19.35 19.34 18.82
C LEU A 283 -20.07 19.64 17.50
N ARG A 284 -20.61 18.60 16.85
CA ARG A 284 -21.24 18.66 15.52
C ARG A 284 -22.76 18.79 15.55
N THR A 285 -23.40 18.66 16.72
CA THR A 285 -24.86 18.83 16.85
C THR A 285 -25.29 20.29 16.83
N VAL A 286 -24.38 21.22 17.12
CA VAL A 286 -24.64 22.66 16.95
C VAL A 286 -24.50 22.99 15.46
N PRO A 287 -25.50 23.63 14.84
CA PRO A 287 -25.46 23.99 13.42
C PRO A 287 -24.45 25.12 13.18
N SER A 288 -23.17 24.78 13.09
CA SER A 288 -22.12 25.63 12.54
C SER A 288 -21.37 24.85 11.45
N THR A 289 -20.94 25.54 10.40
CA THR A 289 -20.03 24.98 9.38
C THR A 289 -18.62 24.78 9.94
N ASP A 290 -18.26 25.59 10.94
CA ASP A 290 -16.88 25.73 11.38
C ASP A 290 -16.43 24.60 12.30
N TYR A 291 -15.15 24.24 12.17
CA TYR A 291 -14.48 23.32 13.08
C TYR A 291 -14.14 24.03 14.39
N ARG A 292 -14.29 23.32 15.51
CA ARG A 292 -13.91 23.77 16.86
C ARG A 292 -12.95 22.78 17.51
N LEU A 293 -12.15 23.27 18.46
CA LEU A 293 -11.29 22.40 19.25
C LEU A 293 -12.14 21.53 20.20
N PRO A 294 -11.99 20.19 20.21
CA PRO A 294 -12.72 19.34 21.14
C PRO A 294 -12.37 19.63 22.60
N GLN A 295 -13.33 19.51 23.51
CA GLN A 295 -13.12 19.73 24.95
C GLN A 295 -13.78 18.61 25.76
N GLY A 296 -13.29 18.40 26.98
CA GLY A 296 -13.78 17.40 27.93
C GLY A 296 -13.07 16.04 27.84
N GLY A 297 -13.01 15.35 28.98
CA GLY A 297 -12.26 14.09 29.08
C GLY A 297 -10.77 14.33 28.84
N LEU A 298 -10.12 13.44 28.08
CA LEU A 298 -8.71 13.61 27.76
C LEU A 298 -8.46 14.65 26.64
N PHE A 299 -9.51 15.18 25.99
CA PHE A 299 -9.30 16.21 24.97
C PHE A 299 -8.66 17.47 25.55
N ASP A 300 -8.81 17.74 26.84
CA ASP A 300 -8.22 18.92 27.50
C ASP A 300 -6.69 18.83 27.58
N TYR A 301 -6.13 17.62 27.50
CA TYR A 301 -4.69 17.36 27.55
C TYR A 301 -4.09 16.97 26.19
N VAL A 302 -4.84 16.23 25.37
CA VAL A 302 -4.35 15.69 24.09
C VAL A 302 -5.31 15.93 22.93
N ILE A 303 -4.76 16.04 21.72
CA ILE A 303 -5.52 16.34 20.50
C ILE A 303 -6.38 15.16 20.05
N ALA A 304 -5.88 13.93 20.15
CA ALA A 304 -6.54 12.74 19.63
C ALA A 304 -6.60 11.58 20.64
N PRO A 305 -7.27 11.74 21.80
CA PRO A 305 -7.39 10.68 22.80
C PRO A 305 -8.09 9.42 22.26
N HIS A 306 -9.04 9.58 21.34
CA HIS A 306 -9.69 8.45 20.65
C HIS A 306 -8.67 7.57 19.90
N TYR A 307 -7.65 8.16 19.26
CA TYR A 307 -6.57 7.38 18.63
C TYR A 307 -5.69 6.67 19.67
N MET A 308 -5.42 7.32 20.81
CA MET A 308 -4.65 6.72 21.90
C MET A 308 -5.37 5.49 22.47
N PHE A 309 -6.68 5.58 22.71
CA PHE A 309 -7.45 4.47 23.24
C PHE A 309 -7.68 3.35 22.22
N GLU A 310 -7.68 3.67 20.92
CA GLU A 310 -7.66 2.65 19.87
C GLU A 310 -6.32 1.90 19.83
N GLN A 311 -5.20 2.60 20.00
CA GLN A 311 -3.90 1.94 20.19
C GLN A 311 -3.86 1.08 21.45
N LEU A 312 -4.50 1.53 22.55
CA LEU A 312 -4.61 0.73 23.77
C LEU A 312 -5.41 -0.57 23.53
N SER A 313 -6.47 -0.53 22.71
CA SER A 313 -7.19 -1.73 22.29
C SER A 313 -6.29 -2.69 21.52
N TYR A 314 -5.52 -2.19 20.55
CA TYR A 314 -4.58 -3.03 19.79
C TYR A 314 -3.44 -3.56 20.67
N LEU A 315 -2.96 -2.79 21.65
CA LEU A 315 -1.99 -3.26 22.64
C LEU A 315 -2.54 -4.44 23.44
N GLY A 316 -3.80 -4.33 23.88
CA GLY A 316 -4.46 -5.40 24.60
C GLY A 316 -4.59 -6.67 23.75
N LEU A 317 -5.00 -6.54 22.48
CA LEU A 317 -5.08 -7.68 21.57
C LEU A 317 -3.71 -8.31 21.34
N LEU A 318 -2.66 -7.50 21.23
CA LEU A 318 -1.27 -7.98 21.11
C LEU A 318 -0.84 -8.79 22.35
N MET A 319 -1.16 -8.30 23.55
CA MET A 319 -0.89 -8.99 24.82
C MET A 319 -1.64 -10.33 24.96
N ILE A 320 -2.84 -10.45 24.36
CA ILE A 320 -3.57 -11.73 24.31
C ILE A 320 -2.98 -12.66 23.23
N SER A 321 -2.61 -12.10 22.07
CA SER A 321 -2.17 -12.88 20.89
C SER A 321 -0.73 -13.41 20.99
N GLN A 322 0.16 -12.71 21.69
CA GLN A 322 1.53 -13.15 22.05
C GLN A 322 2.36 -13.78 20.92
N ASN A 323 2.23 -13.28 19.69
CA ASN A 323 2.98 -13.78 18.55
C ASN A 323 3.50 -12.64 17.66
N VAL A 324 4.54 -12.94 16.89
CA VAL A 324 5.26 -11.97 16.05
C VAL A 324 4.38 -11.47 14.90
N VAL A 325 3.49 -12.30 14.35
CA VAL A 325 2.61 -11.87 13.26
C VAL A 325 1.61 -10.83 13.75
N SER A 326 0.94 -11.08 14.88
CA SER A 326 0.04 -10.12 15.52
C SER A 326 0.77 -8.82 15.89
N LEU A 327 2.02 -8.91 16.34
CA LEU A 327 2.87 -7.74 16.57
C LEU A 327 3.05 -6.93 15.28
N SER A 328 3.55 -7.57 14.21
CA SER A 328 3.79 -6.91 12.92
C SER A 328 2.53 -6.26 12.35
N LEU A 329 1.39 -6.97 12.37
CA LEU A 329 0.12 -6.47 11.84
C LEU A 329 -0.41 -5.27 12.64
N LYS A 330 -0.22 -5.27 13.97
CA LYS A 330 -0.70 -4.20 14.86
C LYS A 330 0.27 -3.03 14.96
N MET A 331 1.55 -3.19 14.64
CA MET A 331 2.49 -2.05 14.57
C MET A 331 2.07 -0.99 13.53
N PHE A 332 1.43 -1.42 12.45
CA PHE A 332 0.95 -0.50 11.41
C PHE A 332 -0.07 0.53 11.92
N PRO A 333 -1.23 0.16 12.51
CA PRO A 333 -2.17 1.14 13.05
C PRO A 333 -1.56 1.97 14.18
N PHE A 334 -0.62 1.43 14.97
CA PHE A 334 0.13 2.23 15.94
C PHE A 334 0.88 3.40 15.28
N ILE A 335 1.69 3.11 14.27
CA ILE A 335 2.48 4.13 13.56
C ILE A 335 1.55 5.13 12.86
N TYR A 336 0.56 4.62 12.12
CA TYR A 336 -0.39 5.43 11.36
C TYR A 336 -1.15 6.41 12.26
N LEU A 337 -1.76 5.93 13.36
CA LEU A 337 -2.54 6.77 14.27
C LEU A 337 -1.67 7.81 14.99
N THR A 338 -0.40 7.48 15.29
CA THR A 338 0.55 8.41 15.89
C THR A 338 0.83 9.60 14.97
N PHE A 339 1.21 9.32 13.73
CA PHE A 339 1.44 10.39 12.76
C PHE A 339 0.16 11.15 12.41
N ARG A 340 -0.98 10.47 12.39
CA ARG A 340 -2.27 11.10 12.14
C ARG A 340 -2.69 12.05 13.25
N ALA A 341 -2.38 11.72 14.50
CA ALA A 341 -2.58 12.63 15.63
C ALA A 341 -1.75 13.91 15.47
N LYS A 342 -0.47 13.78 15.07
CA LYS A 342 0.41 14.91 14.79
C LYS A 342 -0.12 15.79 13.65
N GLN A 343 -0.54 15.20 12.54
CA GLN A 343 -1.13 15.95 11.44
C GLN A 343 -2.44 16.63 11.85
N THR A 344 -3.24 15.97 12.68
CA THR A 344 -4.49 16.55 13.22
C THR A 344 -4.19 17.77 14.11
N LYS A 345 -3.13 17.71 14.92
CA LYS A 345 -2.66 18.84 15.72
C LYS A 345 -2.26 20.02 14.82
N LYS A 346 -1.43 19.76 13.81
CA LYS A 346 -1.02 20.78 12.83
C LYS A 346 -2.23 21.38 12.11
N TRP A 347 -3.15 20.54 11.65
CA TRP A 347 -4.39 21.00 11.01
C TRP A 347 -5.19 21.94 11.92
N TYR A 348 -5.32 21.63 13.21
CA TYR A 348 -6.00 22.51 14.17
C TYR A 348 -5.27 23.84 14.40
N GLN A 349 -3.94 23.82 14.44
CA GLN A 349 -3.13 25.03 14.57
C GLN A 349 -3.24 25.96 13.37
N ASP A 350 -3.52 25.42 12.18
CA ASP A 350 -3.52 26.18 10.93
C ASP A 350 -4.95 26.60 10.51
N ASN A 351 -5.98 25.80 10.82
CA ASN A 351 -7.31 25.92 10.20
C ASN A 351 -8.46 26.27 11.17
N LEU A 352 -8.27 26.25 12.49
CA LEU A 352 -9.34 26.64 13.41
C LEU A 352 -9.60 28.15 13.31
N PRO A 353 -10.86 28.62 13.32
CA PRO A 353 -11.17 30.04 13.15
C PRO A 353 -10.73 30.89 14.35
N ASP A 354 -10.94 30.38 15.57
CA ASP A 354 -10.61 31.08 16.81
C ASP A 354 -9.10 31.02 17.12
N LYS A 355 -8.49 32.20 17.36
CA LYS A 355 -7.08 32.33 17.76
C LYS A 355 -6.77 31.61 19.08
N LYS A 356 -7.69 31.64 20.04
CA LYS A 356 -7.53 30.98 21.35
C LYS A 356 -7.47 29.46 21.16
N ASP A 357 -8.40 28.90 20.40
CA ASP A 357 -8.39 27.47 20.07
C ASP A 357 -7.10 27.04 19.36
N ARG A 358 -6.58 27.86 18.42
CA ARG A 358 -5.28 27.58 17.79
C ARG A 358 -4.13 27.56 18.79
N GLN A 359 -4.14 28.45 19.78
CA GLN A 359 -3.12 28.50 20.82
C GLN A 359 -3.25 27.32 21.80
N ASP A 360 -4.47 26.99 22.22
CA ASP A 360 -4.74 25.84 23.10
C ASP A 360 -4.35 24.52 22.41
N ALA A 361 -4.57 24.40 21.10
CA ALA A 361 -4.12 23.26 20.31
C ALA A 361 -2.58 23.12 20.28
N LYS A 362 -1.80 24.20 20.42
CA LYS A 362 -0.33 24.12 20.55
C LYS A 362 0.09 23.52 21.89
N ASN A 363 -0.61 23.87 22.96
CA ASN A 363 -0.29 23.47 24.32
C ASN A 363 -0.65 22.00 24.62
N ARG A 364 -1.62 21.43 23.91
CA ARG A 364 -2.03 20.02 24.06
C ARG A 364 -1.04 19.06 23.41
N ALA A 365 -0.81 17.90 24.01
CA ALA A 365 -0.04 16.82 23.38
C ALA A 365 -0.80 16.25 22.16
N CYS A 366 -0.12 15.58 21.24
CA CYS A 366 -0.75 14.96 20.08
C CYS A 366 -1.66 13.79 20.50
N LEU A 367 -1.13 12.92 21.36
CA LEU A 367 -1.67 11.59 21.63
C LEU A 367 -1.52 11.17 23.10
N ILE A 368 -0.31 11.24 23.67
CA ILE A 368 -0.03 10.76 25.03
C ILE A 368 0.11 11.97 25.96
N PRO A 369 -0.71 12.07 27.02
CA PRO A 369 -0.67 13.21 27.94
C PRO A 369 0.74 13.44 28.46
N PHE A 370 1.20 14.70 28.40
CA PHE A 370 2.50 15.15 28.93
C PHE A 370 3.75 14.54 28.27
N ILE A 371 3.60 13.74 27.20
CA ILE A 371 4.71 13.09 26.50
C ILE A 371 4.76 13.47 25.03
N TYR A 372 3.69 13.19 24.26
CA TYR A 372 3.68 13.32 22.81
C TYR A 372 2.41 13.93 22.27
#